data_AF-A0A920T527-F1
#
_entry.id   AF-A0A920T527-F1
#
_cell.length_a   1.000
_cell.length_b   1.000
_cell.length_c   1.000
_cell.angle_alpha   90.00
_cell.angle_beta   90.00
_cell.angle_gamma   90.00
#
_symmetry.space_group_name_H-M   'P 1'
#
loop_
_entity.id
_entity.type
_entity.pdbx_description
1 polymer ?
#
loop_
_entity_poly.entity_id
_entity_poly.type
_entity_poly.pdbx_seq_one_letter_code
_entity_poly.pdbx_strand_id
1 'polypeptide(L)'
;MKGLTYKYGGGCGHDLSVLRPAGKAINGTGGESCGPTGFMNLFSENTNTIAQHGRRGANMQTLRIDHPDIEKFISIKTGDIEW
;
A
#
# COMPACT_ATOMS: atom_id res chain seq x y z
N MET A 1 4.30 -9.42 -11.99
CA MET A 1 5.16 -10.38 -11.27
C MET A 1 4.60 -10.79 -9.90
N LYS A 2 4.17 -9.86 -9.01
CA LYS A 2 3.72 -10.21 -7.63
C LYS A 2 2.35 -10.91 -7.50
N GLY A 3 1.46 -10.80 -8.50
CA GLY A 3 0.15 -11.50 -8.48
C GLY A 3 0.25 -13.03 -8.50
N LEU A 4 1.30 -13.59 -9.13
CA LEU A 4 1.56 -15.04 -9.12
C LEU A 4 1.92 -15.51 -7.71
N THR A 5 2.70 -14.73 -6.96
CA THR A 5 3.09 -15.06 -5.59
C THR A 5 1.87 -15.23 -4.68
N TYR A 6 0.92 -14.29 -4.74
CA TYR A 6 -0.33 -14.39 -3.99
C TYR A 6 -1.18 -15.59 -4.43
N LYS A 7 -1.22 -15.89 -5.74
CA LYS A 7 -1.94 -17.06 -6.29
C LYS A 7 -1.40 -18.39 -5.74
N TYR A 8 -0.08 -18.51 -5.56
CA TYR A 8 0.54 -19.72 -4.98
C TYR A 8 0.56 -19.73 -3.44
N GLY A 9 -0.14 -18.79 -2.79
CA GLY A 9 -0.23 -18.71 -1.32
C GLY A 9 0.97 -18.06 -0.64
N GLY A 10 1.87 -17.42 -1.39
CA GLY A 10 3.00 -16.68 -0.85
C GLY A 10 2.64 -15.26 -0.39
N GLY A 11 3.37 -14.74 0.59
CA GLY A 11 3.30 -13.34 1.01
C GLY A 11 4.20 -12.43 0.17
N CYS A 12 3.87 -11.14 0.09
CA CYS A 12 4.72 -10.14 -0.57
C CYS A 12 4.99 -8.92 0.31
N GLY A 13 6.22 -8.40 0.24
CA GLY A 13 6.63 -7.11 0.78
C GLY A 13 6.67 -6.01 -0.29
N HIS A 14 6.30 -4.79 0.09
CA HIS A 14 6.45 -3.58 -0.73
C HIS A 14 7.10 -2.48 0.10
N ASP A 15 8.24 -1.98 -0.38
CA ASP A 15 8.85 -0.77 0.15
C ASP A 15 8.25 0.46 -0.54
N LEU A 16 7.56 1.29 0.24
CA LEU A 16 6.87 2.49 -0.23
C LEU A 16 7.74 3.74 -0.13
N SER A 17 8.95 3.63 0.41
CA SER A 17 9.86 4.77 0.66
C SER A 17 10.35 5.46 -0.61
N VAL A 18 10.25 4.77 -1.75
CA VAL A 18 10.56 5.30 -3.08
C VAL A 18 9.42 6.16 -3.65
N LEU A 19 8.23 6.10 -3.04
CA LEU A 19 7.09 6.87 -3.50
C LEU A 19 7.23 8.33 -3.07
N ARG A 20 6.80 9.21 -3.96
CA ARG A 20 6.78 10.65 -3.69
C ARG A 20 5.78 10.95 -2.55
N PRO A 21 6.06 11.93 -1.69
CA PRO A 21 5.12 12.32 -0.65
C PRO A 21 3.77 12.80 -1.16
N ALA A 22 2.73 12.64 -0.36
CA ALA A 22 1.38 13.13 -0.67
C ALA A 22 1.38 14.66 -0.91
N GLY A 23 0.56 15.13 -1.85
CA GLY A 23 0.42 16.56 -2.19
C GLY A 23 1.59 17.15 -2.99
N LYS A 24 2.66 16.40 -3.26
CA LYS A 24 3.73 16.87 -4.14
C LYS A 24 3.28 16.82 -5.60
N ALA A 25 3.54 17.91 -6.33
CA ALA A 25 3.23 18.02 -7.75
C ALA A 25 3.86 16.90 -8.59
N ILE A 26 3.10 16.37 -9.54
CA ILE A 26 3.55 15.41 -10.54
C ILE A 26 3.84 16.17 -11.84
N ASN A 27 5.10 16.19 -12.25
CA ASN A 27 5.48 16.74 -13.54
C ASN A 27 4.87 15.88 -14.66
N GLY A 28 4.08 16.50 -15.54
CA GLY A 28 3.52 15.88 -16.73
C GLY A 28 2.01 15.72 -16.75
N THR A 29 1.36 15.57 -15.59
CA THR A 29 -0.11 15.44 -15.49
C THR A 29 -0.79 16.61 -14.78
N GLY A 30 -0.03 17.53 -14.18
CA GLY A 30 -0.59 18.67 -13.43
C GLY A 30 -1.31 18.30 -12.13
N GLY A 31 -1.31 17.02 -11.77
CA GLY A 31 -1.93 16.49 -10.55
C GLY A 31 -0.98 16.42 -9.36
N GLU A 32 -1.56 16.15 -8.20
CA GLU A 32 -0.84 15.93 -6.95
C GLU A 32 -0.63 14.43 -6.70
N SER A 33 0.48 14.08 -6.05
CA SER A 33 0.73 12.70 -5.64
C SER A 33 -0.19 12.28 -4.50
N CYS A 34 -0.76 11.08 -4.59
CA CYS A 34 -1.55 10.47 -3.53
C CYS A 34 -0.70 10.00 -2.33
N GLY A 35 0.63 10.04 -2.45
CA GLY A 35 1.57 9.55 -1.45
C GLY A 35 1.57 8.03 -1.25
N PRO A 36 2.50 7.50 -0.46
CA PRO A 36 2.60 6.07 -0.16
C PRO A 36 1.33 5.50 0.47
N THR A 37 0.63 6.27 1.29
CA THR A 37 -0.61 5.87 1.96
C THR A 37 -1.75 5.56 0.99
N GLY A 38 -1.83 6.26 -0.15
CA GLY A 38 -2.86 5.98 -1.16
C GLY A 38 -2.67 4.62 -1.85
N PHE A 39 -1.41 4.20 -2.03
CA PHE A 39 -1.09 2.89 -2.58
C PHE A 39 -1.36 1.75 -1.60
N MET A 40 -1.40 2.02 -0.28
CA MET A 40 -1.64 0.98 0.72
C MET A 40 -2.99 0.28 0.52
N ASN A 41 -4.05 1.06 0.26
CA ASN A 41 -5.38 0.51 0.01
C ASN A 41 -5.40 -0.32 -1.28
N LEU A 42 -4.79 0.19 -2.35
CA LEU A 42 -4.67 -0.54 -3.62
C LEU A 42 -3.94 -1.88 -3.47
N PHE A 43 -2.86 -1.93 -2.69
CA PHE A 43 -2.16 -3.18 -2.41
C PHE A 43 -2.97 -4.13 -1.52
N SER A 44 -3.77 -3.60 -0.60
CA SER A 44 -4.71 -4.38 0.23
C SER A 44 -5.79 -5.04 -0.64
N GLU A 45 -6.45 -4.26 -1.49
CA GLU A 45 -7.46 -4.73 -2.43
C GLU A 45 -6.89 -5.75 -3.41
N ASN A 46 -5.73 -5.47 -4.01
CA ASN A 46 -5.07 -6.38 -4.94
C ASN A 46 -4.73 -7.74 -4.27
N THR A 47 -4.33 -7.71 -2.99
CA THR A 47 -4.07 -8.94 -2.23
C THR A 47 -5.37 -9.70 -1.94
N ASN A 48 -6.45 -9.01 -1.61
CA ASN A 48 -7.76 -9.62 -1.39
C ASN A 48 -8.35 -10.22 -2.67
N THR A 49 -8.24 -9.53 -3.80
CA THR A 49 -8.77 -9.98 -5.10
C THR A 49 -8.07 -11.22 -5.63
N ILE A 50 -6.75 -11.33 -5.43
CA ILE A 50 -5.96 -12.48 -5.91
C ILE A 50 -6.04 -13.66 -4.92
N ALA A 51 -6.44 -13.43 -3.68
CA ALA A 51 -6.58 -14.47 -2.67
C ALA A 51 -7.60 -15.53 -3.14
N GLN A 52 -7.14 -16.76 -3.33
CA GLN A 52 -7.94 -17.89 -3.78
C GLN A 52 -8.49 -18.73 -2.61
N HIS A 53 -9.66 -19.35 -2.82
CA HIS A 53 -10.19 -20.52 -2.07
C HIS A 53 -10.10 -20.44 -0.54
N GLY A 54 -10.55 -19.34 0.06
CA GLY A 54 -10.70 -19.23 1.52
C GLY A 54 -9.42 -18.87 2.29
N ARG A 55 -8.31 -18.56 1.61
CA ARG A 55 -7.12 -18.00 2.24
C ARG A 55 -6.96 -16.52 1.93
N ARG A 56 -6.69 -15.73 2.96
CA ARG A 56 -6.35 -14.31 2.83
C ARG A 56 -4.87 -14.18 2.49
N GLY A 57 -4.54 -13.44 1.42
CA GLY A 57 -3.14 -13.21 1.03
C GLY A 57 -2.40 -12.39 2.09
N ALA A 58 -1.11 -12.66 2.28
CA ALA A 58 -0.27 -11.92 3.21
C ALA A 58 0.43 -10.76 2.51
N ASN A 59 0.22 -9.53 2.99
CA ASN A 59 0.85 -8.34 2.44
C ASN A 59 1.54 -7.52 3.53
N MET A 60 2.81 -7.20 3.30
CA MET A 60 3.62 -6.34 4.15
C MET A 60 4.01 -5.08 3.38
N GLN A 61 3.87 -3.93 4.02
CA GLN A 61 4.24 -2.65 3.44
C GLN A 61 5.17 -1.95 4.43
N THR A 62 6.26 -1.36 3.94
CA THR A 62 7.26 -0.66 4.75
C THR A 62 7.44 0.76 4.26
N LEU A 63 7.75 1.66 5.19
CA LEU A 63 8.07 3.06 4.91
C LEU A 63 9.23 3.48 5.81
N ARG A 64 10.21 4.20 5.27
CA ARG A 64 11.30 4.77 6.07
C ARG A 64 10.75 5.80 7.06
N ILE A 65 11.35 5.82 8.25
CA ILE A 65 10.99 6.73 9.34
C ILE A 65 11.16 8.22 8.98
N ASP A 66 12.07 8.54 8.07
CA ASP A 66 12.35 9.90 7.62
C ASP A 66 11.43 10.36 6.47
N HIS A 67 10.47 9.53 6.05
CA HIS A 67 9.55 9.89 4.98
C HIS A 67 8.50 10.89 5.50
N PRO A 68 8.17 11.97 4.75
CA PRO A 68 7.20 12.98 5.20
C PRO A 68 5.81 12.43 5.58
N ASP A 69 5.40 11.33 4.96
CA ASP A 69 4.12 10.67 5.23
C ASP A 69 4.16 9.61 6.36
N ILE A 70 5.22 9.56 7.17
CA ILE A 70 5.40 8.52 8.21
C ILE A 70 4.29 8.54 9.28
N GLU A 71 3.88 9.72 9.74
CA GLU A 71 2.81 9.87 10.73
C GLU A 71 1.47 9.35 10.19
N LYS A 72 1.20 9.63 8.90
CA LYS A 72 0.01 9.14 8.21
C LYS A 72 0.08 7.63 8.00
N PHE A 73 1.26 7.08 7.73
CA PHE A 73 1.48 5.63 7.60
C PHE A 73 1.25 4.88 8.92
N ILE A 74 1.64 5.45 10.06
CA ILE A 74 1.43 4.84 11.38
C ILE A 74 -0.06 4.85 11.79
N SER A 75 -0.74 5.97 11.52
CA SER A 75 -2.15 6.18 11.90
C SER A 75 -3.17 5.60 10.90
N ILE A 76 -2.75 5.04 9.76
CA ILE A 76 -3.69 4.59 8.73
C ILE A 76 -4.57 3.39 9.15
N LYS A 77 -4.20 2.70 10.24
CA LYS A 77 -4.95 1.55 10.77
C LYS A 77 -5.71 1.86 12.06
N THR A 78 -5.69 3.11 12.54
CA THR A 78 -6.31 3.49 13.81
C THR A 78 -7.73 4.03 13.69
N GLY A 79 -8.27 4.22 12.48
CA GLY A 79 -9.67 4.61 12.29
C GLY A 79 -10.61 3.43 12.48
N ASP A 80 -11.72 3.64 13.19
CA ASP A 80 -12.79 2.67 13.42
C ASP A 80 -13.15 1.94 12.12
N ILE A 81 -12.96 0.62 12.17
CA ILE A 81 -13.52 -0.30 11.22
C ILE A 81 -14.99 -0.40 11.63
N GLU A 82 -15.90 0.31 10.96
CA GLU A 82 -17.32 -0.05 11.05
C GLU A 82 -17.43 -1.49 10.53
N TRP A 83 -17.71 -2.42 11.44
CA TRP A 83 -17.89 -3.85 11.18
C TRP A 83 -19.24 -4.11 10.52
#